data_AF-A0A2M8BS28-F1
#
_entry.id   AF-A0A2M8BS28-F1
#
_cell.length_a   1.000
_cell.length_b   1.000
_cell.length_c   1.000
_cell.angle_alpha   90.00
_cell.angle_beta   90.00
_cell.angle_gamma   90.00
#
_symmetry.space_group_name_H-M   'P 1'
#
loop_
_entity.id
_entity.type
_entity.pdbx_description
1 polymer ?
#
loop_
_entity_poly.entity_id
_entity_poly.type
_entity_poly.pdbx_seq_one_letter_code
_entity_poly.pdbx_strand_id
1 'polypeptide(L)'
;MATISKTQLQGLFEIRFDYYSARVVLSEVLAAASVGDVEVLSEAQCAAVSSVMDKDPTKFDAINVRLKRMLALSPTASEPGSVPVRAVPVAVPGPSPVPEPAPMAVPEPAPVAVPEPAPVAVPEPAPVAVPEPAPVAVPEPAPVGVPEPAQQPEPLEIEIELEPHLAVVPAGVHIVLRDVPANVDDVILAVGAMEQLGNWDPDSGAMLDFDDATGWTTTLSVAPGTSMDFKFVKISSHGTTSWEGGANRKIVVPESGNITFEGSWQR
;
A
#
# COMPACT_ATOMS: atom_id res chain seq x y z
N MET A 1 -25.40 -7.44 20.31
CA MET A 1 -25.45 -6.38 19.30
C MET A 1 -24.05 -6.22 18.75
N ALA A 2 -23.91 -6.05 17.43
CA ALA A 2 -22.64 -5.77 16.78
C ALA A 2 -22.10 -4.41 17.25
N THR A 3 -20.86 -4.34 17.69
CA THR A 3 -20.20 -3.06 18.03
C THR A 3 -18.81 -3.04 17.43
N ILE A 4 -18.39 -1.89 16.91
CA ILE A 4 -17.08 -1.71 16.27
C ILE A 4 -16.32 -0.62 17.03
N SER A 5 -15.07 -0.88 17.39
CA SER A 5 -14.24 0.14 18.05
C SER A 5 -13.76 1.22 17.07
N LYS A 6 -13.48 2.42 17.59
CA LYS A 6 -12.89 3.52 16.80
C LYS A 6 -11.57 3.11 16.16
N THR A 7 -10.75 2.30 16.85
CA THR A 7 -9.50 1.74 16.33
C THR A 7 -9.74 0.77 15.19
N GLN A 8 -10.73 -0.12 15.30
CA GLN A 8 -11.12 -1.01 14.21
C GLN A 8 -11.59 -0.22 12.99
N LEU A 9 -12.42 0.81 13.20
CA LEU A 9 -12.88 1.69 12.14
C LEU A 9 -11.73 2.50 11.51
N GLN A 10 -10.76 2.95 12.30
CA GLN A 10 -9.55 3.63 11.80
C GLN A 10 -8.73 2.70 10.91
N GLY A 11 -8.53 1.45 11.31
CA GLY A 11 -7.85 0.44 10.49
C GLY A 11 -8.51 0.25 9.12
N LEU A 12 -9.85 0.36 9.03
CA LEU A 12 -10.53 0.32 7.73
C LEU A 12 -10.17 1.48 6.81
N PHE A 13 -9.93 2.68 7.36
CA PHE A 13 -9.53 3.85 6.58
C PHE A 13 -8.05 3.79 6.20
N GLU A 14 -7.20 3.21 7.04
CA GLU A 14 -5.75 3.05 6.78
C GLU A 14 -5.44 2.11 5.59
N ILE A 15 -6.40 1.28 5.19
CA ILE A 15 -6.32 0.51 3.93
C ILE A 15 -6.21 1.42 2.71
N ARG A 16 -6.79 2.62 2.78
CA ARG A 16 -6.94 3.54 1.65
C ARG A 16 -6.20 4.84 1.77
N PHE A 17 -6.03 5.29 3.00
CA PHE A 17 -5.41 6.55 3.32
C PHE A 17 -4.15 6.24 4.14
N ASP A 18 -3.11 7.04 3.97
CA ASP A 18 -1.98 6.99 4.90
C ASP A 18 -2.44 7.26 6.33
N TYR A 19 -1.62 6.90 7.31
CA TYR A 19 -1.97 7.00 8.74
C TYR A 19 -2.51 8.38 9.16
N TYR A 20 -1.96 9.47 8.65
CA TYR A 20 -2.42 10.82 8.98
C TYR A 20 -3.74 11.16 8.28
N SER A 21 -3.82 10.88 6.98
CA SER A 21 -5.03 11.10 6.18
C SER A 21 -6.20 10.26 6.69
N ALA A 22 -5.98 9.01 7.08
CA ALA A 22 -7.00 8.10 7.59
C ALA A 22 -7.70 8.69 8.82
N ARG A 23 -6.93 9.26 9.76
CA ARG A 23 -7.47 9.88 10.98
C ARG A 23 -8.30 11.13 10.67
N VAL A 24 -7.82 11.97 9.76
CA VAL A 24 -8.53 13.20 9.38
C VAL A 24 -9.84 12.85 8.68
N VAL A 25 -9.79 11.99 7.67
CA VAL A 25 -10.97 11.60 6.89
C VAL A 25 -11.98 10.84 7.76
N LEU A 26 -11.52 9.95 8.65
CA LEU A 26 -12.40 9.29 9.62
C LEU A 26 -13.09 10.32 10.52
N SER A 27 -12.36 11.32 11.03
CA SER A 27 -12.94 12.36 11.89
C SER A 27 -14.03 13.16 11.16
N GLU A 28 -13.82 13.48 9.88
CA GLU A 28 -14.82 14.17 9.05
C GLU A 28 -16.08 13.30 8.84
N VAL A 29 -15.89 12.02 8.55
CA VAL A 29 -17.00 11.07 8.36
C VAL A 29 -17.81 10.89 9.65
N LEU A 30 -17.15 10.76 10.80
CA LEU A 30 -17.82 10.68 12.10
C LEU A 30 -18.61 11.96 12.40
N ALA A 31 -18.02 13.13 12.17
CA ALA A 31 -18.70 14.41 12.35
C ALA A 31 -19.92 14.54 11.43
N ALA A 32 -19.80 14.17 10.16
CA ALA A 32 -20.90 14.17 9.19
C ALA A 32 -22.01 13.17 9.55
N ALA A 33 -21.66 12.05 10.19
CA ALA A 33 -22.60 11.06 10.73
C ALA A 33 -23.22 11.48 12.08
N SER A 34 -22.88 12.67 12.59
CA SER A 34 -23.28 13.13 13.93
C SER A 34 -22.86 12.16 15.06
N VAL A 35 -21.75 11.45 14.84
CA VAL A 35 -21.14 10.57 15.84
C VAL A 35 -20.12 11.39 16.62
N GLY A 36 -20.37 11.61 17.91
CA GLY A 36 -19.44 12.29 18.81
C GLY A 36 -18.17 11.48 19.08
N ASP A 37 -17.32 11.94 20.02
CA ASP A 37 -16.13 11.17 20.39
C ASP A 37 -16.53 9.95 21.23
N VAL A 38 -16.65 8.81 20.55
CA VAL A 38 -16.96 7.51 21.14
C VAL A 38 -15.85 6.53 20.82
N GLU A 39 -15.44 5.73 21.81
CA GLU A 39 -14.46 4.66 21.59
C GLU A 39 -15.08 3.43 20.90
N VAL A 40 -16.39 3.23 21.06
CA VAL A 40 -17.14 2.10 20.49
C VAL A 40 -18.41 2.61 19.84
N LEU A 41 -18.61 2.24 18.58
CA LEU A 41 -19.79 2.59 17.80
C LEU A 41 -20.85 1.49 17.94
N SER A 42 -22.07 1.92 18.22
CA SER A 42 -23.27 1.10 18.12
C SER A 42 -23.66 0.86 16.67
N GLU A 43 -24.48 -0.17 16.43
CA GLU A 43 -25.01 -0.51 15.11
C GLU A 43 -25.67 0.69 14.40
N ALA A 44 -26.44 1.50 15.13
CA ALA A 44 -27.06 2.71 14.57
C ALA A 44 -26.03 3.77 14.15
N GLN A 45 -24.94 3.91 14.89
CA GLN A 45 -23.84 4.83 14.54
C GLN A 45 -23.05 4.31 13.34
N CYS A 46 -22.80 2.99 13.25
CA CYS A 46 -22.18 2.40 12.08
C CYS A 46 -23.05 2.54 10.82
N ALA A 47 -24.38 2.42 10.95
CA ALA A 47 -25.31 2.66 9.85
C ALA A 47 -25.29 4.12 9.39
N ALA A 48 -25.19 5.09 10.31
CA ALA A 48 -25.03 6.50 9.96
C ALA A 48 -23.70 6.77 9.23
N VAL A 49 -22.59 6.18 9.70
CA VAL A 49 -21.28 6.24 9.05
C VAL A 49 -21.33 5.61 7.64
N SER A 50 -21.95 4.45 7.50
CA SER A 50 -22.21 3.82 6.18
C SER A 50 -22.96 4.78 5.26
N SER A 51 -24.04 5.40 5.74
CA SER A 51 -24.85 6.31 4.92
C SER A 51 -24.10 7.57 4.48
N VAL A 52 -23.14 8.05 5.27
CA VAL A 52 -22.24 9.14 4.86
C VAL A 52 -21.29 8.66 3.76
N MET A 53 -20.70 7.48 3.91
CA MET A 53 -19.78 6.90 2.94
C MET A 53 -20.44 6.57 1.60
N ASP A 54 -21.71 6.15 1.60
CA ASP A 54 -22.50 5.89 0.38
C ASP A 54 -22.68 7.15 -0.51
N LYS A 55 -22.41 8.37 0.01
CA LYS A 55 -22.48 9.61 -0.78
C LYS A 55 -21.31 9.81 -1.72
N ASP A 56 -20.17 9.14 -1.47
CA ASP A 56 -18.96 9.25 -2.27
C ASP A 56 -18.32 7.86 -2.46
N PRO A 57 -18.94 6.99 -3.28
CA PRO A 57 -18.52 5.60 -3.44
C PRO A 57 -17.11 5.47 -4.02
N THR A 58 -16.66 6.39 -4.87
CA THR A 58 -15.29 6.35 -5.42
C THR A 58 -14.23 6.46 -4.32
N LYS A 59 -14.56 7.19 -3.24
CA LYS A 59 -13.69 7.37 -2.09
C LYS A 59 -13.85 6.29 -1.02
N PHE A 60 -15.08 5.85 -0.77
CA PHE A 60 -15.40 5.05 0.42
C PHE A 60 -16.00 3.67 0.17
N ASP A 61 -16.34 3.28 -1.06
CA ASP A 61 -17.15 2.08 -1.31
C ASP A 61 -16.59 0.82 -0.63
N ALA A 62 -15.29 0.60 -0.74
CA ALA A 62 -14.67 -0.56 -0.11
C ALA A 62 -14.51 -0.49 1.40
N ILE A 63 -14.27 0.70 1.95
CA ILE A 63 -14.30 0.93 3.40
C ILE A 63 -15.71 0.57 3.89
N ASN A 64 -16.73 0.96 3.13
CA ASN A 64 -18.13 0.72 3.44
C ASN A 64 -18.52 -0.76 3.31
N VAL A 65 -18.06 -1.46 2.27
CA VAL A 65 -18.24 -2.91 2.10
C VAL A 65 -17.64 -3.67 3.30
N ARG A 66 -16.44 -3.29 3.74
CA ARG A 66 -15.79 -3.90 4.91
C ARG A 66 -16.52 -3.58 6.21
N LEU A 67 -16.96 -2.34 6.40
CA LEU A 67 -17.78 -1.97 7.55
C LEU A 67 -19.06 -2.83 7.62
N LYS A 68 -19.78 -2.96 6.50
CA LYS A 68 -21.00 -3.78 6.39
C LYS A 68 -20.72 -5.26 6.72
N ARG A 69 -19.58 -5.79 6.28
CA ARG A 69 -19.17 -7.17 6.62
C ARG A 69 -18.83 -7.34 8.10
N MET A 70 -18.08 -6.43 8.70
CA MET A 70 -17.74 -6.50 10.13
C MET A 70 -19.01 -6.51 10.99
N LEU A 71 -20.03 -5.75 10.60
CA LEU A 71 -21.35 -5.79 11.24
C LEU A 71 -22.04 -7.14 11.05
N ALA A 72 -22.02 -7.70 9.83
CA ALA A 72 -22.65 -8.97 9.48
C ALA A 72 -22.01 -10.21 10.14
N LEU A 73 -20.71 -10.16 10.47
CA LEU A 73 -19.98 -11.27 11.11
C LEU A 73 -20.12 -11.31 12.64
N SER A 74 -20.98 -10.48 13.22
CA SER A 74 -21.26 -10.52 14.66
C SER A 74 -21.91 -11.85 15.04
N PRO A 75 -21.41 -12.58 16.07
CA PRO A 75 -21.97 -13.87 16.44
C PRO A 75 -23.38 -13.65 16.98
N THR A 76 -24.39 -13.88 16.14
CA THR A 76 -25.74 -14.09 16.60
C THR A 76 -25.78 -15.46 17.26
N ALA A 77 -25.96 -15.46 18.57
CA ALA A 77 -26.15 -16.69 19.32
C ALA A 77 -27.41 -17.43 18.83
N SER A 78 -27.24 -18.72 18.58
CA SER A 78 -28.26 -19.79 18.49
C SER A 78 -28.96 -19.99 17.15
N GLU A 79 -28.39 -20.84 16.29
CA GLU A 79 -29.20 -21.90 15.67
C GLU A 79 -29.26 -23.10 16.62
N PRO A 80 -30.45 -23.56 17.06
CA PRO A 80 -30.58 -24.83 17.75
C PRO A 80 -30.55 -25.97 16.73
N GLY A 81 -29.54 -26.83 16.84
CA GLY A 81 -29.58 -28.17 16.25
C GLY A 81 -28.97 -28.31 14.86
N SER A 82 -27.64 -28.37 14.80
CA SER A 82 -26.99 -29.28 13.86
C SER A 82 -25.99 -30.13 14.62
N VAL A 83 -26.36 -31.41 14.73
CA VAL A 83 -25.51 -32.53 15.14
C VAL A 83 -24.10 -32.37 14.58
N PRO A 84 -23.04 -32.65 15.35
CA PRO A 84 -21.70 -32.68 14.80
C PRO A 84 -21.63 -33.82 13.78
N VAL A 85 -21.70 -33.48 12.49
CA VAL A 85 -21.32 -34.43 11.44
C VAL A 85 -19.80 -34.56 11.54
N ARG A 86 -19.41 -35.62 12.25
CA ARG A 86 -18.05 -36.16 12.23
C ARG A 86 -17.65 -36.32 10.77
N ALA A 87 -16.82 -35.40 10.27
CA ALA A 87 -16.14 -35.57 9.00
C ALA A 87 -15.27 -36.82 9.14
N VAL A 88 -15.77 -37.94 8.63
CA VAL A 88 -14.95 -39.11 8.36
C VAL A 88 -14.01 -38.65 7.24
N PRO A 89 -12.67 -38.68 7.42
CA PRO A 89 -11.79 -38.35 6.32
C PRO A 89 -11.98 -39.43 5.26
N VAL A 90 -12.71 -39.11 4.19
CA VAL A 90 -12.69 -39.92 2.98
C VAL A 90 -11.32 -39.66 2.37
N ALA A 91 -10.43 -40.64 2.49
CA ALA A 91 -9.16 -40.67 1.79
C ALA A 91 -9.45 -40.56 0.29
N VAL A 92 -9.24 -39.36 -0.26
CA VAL A 92 -9.17 -39.16 -1.70
C VAL A 92 -7.96 -39.95 -2.19
N PRO A 93 -8.07 -40.83 -3.20
CA PRO A 93 -6.91 -41.53 -3.73
C PRO A 93 -5.87 -40.50 -4.18
N GLY A 94 -4.67 -40.58 -3.62
CA GLY A 94 -3.57 -39.70 -4.01
C GLY A 94 -3.31 -39.80 -5.52
N PRO A 95 -2.96 -38.69 -6.19
CA PRO A 95 -2.64 -38.73 -7.61
C PRO A 95 -1.46 -39.67 -7.84
N SER A 96 -1.63 -40.66 -8.73
CA SER A 96 -0.49 -41.44 -9.23
C SER A 96 0.54 -40.50 -9.86
N PRO A 97 1.84 -40.66 -9.56
CA PRO A 97 2.87 -39.83 -10.18
C PRO A 97 2.85 -40.04 -11.69
N VAL A 98 2.53 -38.97 -12.43
CA VAL A 98 2.76 -38.90 -13.88
C VAL A 98 4.27 -38.80 -14.07
N PRO A 99 4.91 -39.67 -14.88
CA PRO A 99 6.34 -39.58 -15.12
C PRO A 99 6.68 -38.24 -15.78
N GLU A 100 7.57 -37.49 -15.15
CA GLU A 100 8.12 -36.23 -15.64
C GLU A 100 8.86 -36.48 -16.97
N PRO A 101 8.60 -35.71 -18.04
CA PRO A 101 9.31 -35.89 -19.30
C PRO A 101 10.80 -35.62 -19.11
N ALA A 102 11.64 -36.55 -19.58
CA ALA A 102 13.09 -36.37 -19.53
C ALA A 102 13.49 -35.08 -20.27
N PRO A 103 14.35 -34.23 -19.68
CA PRO A 103 14.75 -32.97 -20.30
C PRO A 103 15.50 -33.26 -21.61
N MET A 104 14.92 -32.85 -22.73
CA MET A 104 15.65 -32.78 -23.99
C MET A 104 16.60 -31.60 -23.89
N ALA A 105 17.91 -31.86 -23.96
CA ALA A 105 18.92 -30.81 -24.00
C ALA A 105 18.72 -29.98 -25.27
N VAL A 106 18.18 -28.77 -25.12
CA VAL A 106 18.21 -27.74 -26.15
C VAL A 106 19.64 -27.18 -26.16
N PRO A 107 20.38 -27.27 -27.29
CA PRO A 107 21.71 -26.69 -27.35
C PRO A 107 21.60 -25.16 -27.22
N GLU A 108 22.30 -24.62 -26.23
CA GLU A 108 22.40 -23.18 -25.99
C GLU A 108 23.15 -22.52 -27.17
N PRO A 109 22.59 -21.48 -27.81
CA PRO A 109 23.25 -20.83 -28.93
C PRO A 109 24.55 -20.17 -28.48
N ALA A 110 25.63 -20.41 -29.23
CA ALA A 110 26.94 -19.83 -28.94
C ALA A 110 26.86 -18.28 -29.01
N PRO A 111 27.47 -17.56 -28.04
CA PRO A 111 27.42 -16.11 -28.02
C PRO A 111 28.16 -15.54 -29.23
N VAL A 112 27.46 -14.71 -30.00
CA VAL A 112 28.04 -13.94 -31.11
C VAL A 112 28.69 -12.70 -30.52
N ALA A 113 30.01 -12.58 -30.64
CA ALA A 113 30.73 -11.38 -30.20
C ALA A 113 30.37 -10.19 -31.10
N VAL A 114 29.64 -9.22 -30.54
CA VAL A 114 29.45 -7.91 -31.18
C VAL A 114 30.65 -7.03 -30.80
N PRO A 115 31.43 -6.53 -31.77
CA PRO A 115 32.54 -5.65 -31.46
C PRO A 115 32.04 -4.30 -30.91
N GLU A 116 32.57 -3.92 -29.75
CA GLU A 116 32.28 -2.65 -29.09
C GLU A 116 32.93 -1.49 -29.87
N PRO A 117 32.18 -0.42 -30.21
CA PRO A 117 32.71 0.68 -31.00
C PRO A 117 33.78 1.46 -30.22
N ALA A 118 34.90 1.75 -30.88
CA ALA A 118 36.01 2.50 -30.29
C ALA A 118 35.56 3.94 -29.92
N PRO A 119 35.93 4.44 -28.73
CA PRO A 119 35.54 5.79 -28.31
C PRO A 119 36.22 6.85 -29.19
N VAL A 120 35.41 7.75 -29.73
CA VAL A 120 35.89 8.92 -30.48
C VAL A 120 36.22 10.02 -29.47
N ALA A 121 37.49 10.42 -29.39
CA ALA A 121 37.91 11.53 -28.52
C ALA A 121 37.41 12.86 -29.09
N VAL A 122 36.52 13.52 -28.34
CA VAL A 122 36.11 14.91 -28.60
C VAL A 122 37.08 15.83 -27.85
N PRO A 123 37.81 16.73 -28.53
CA PRO A 123 38.69 17.66 -27.85
C PRO A 123 37.90 18.69 -27.04
N GLU A 124 38.29 18.88 -25.78
CA GLU A 124 37.72 19.85 -24.85
C GLU A 124 38.20 21.28 -25.19
N PRO A 125 37.31 22.28 -25.30
CA PRO A 125 37.69 23.63 -25.68
C PRO A 125 38.52 24.33 -24.58
N ALA A 126 39.59 25.01 -24.99
CA ALA A 126 40.45 25.76 -24.09
C ALA A 126 39.71 26.94 -23.42
N PRO A 127 39.89 27.17 -22.12
CA PRO A 127 39.22 28.26 -21.41
C PRO A 127 39.74 29.62 -21.87
N VAL A 128 38.83 30.51 -22.22
CA VAL A 128 39.12 31.91 -22.54
C VAL A 128 39.11 32.72 -21.24
N ALA A 129 40.25 33.31 -20.88
CA ALA A 129 40.34 34.17 -19.71
C ALA A 129 39.63 35.52 -19.96
N VAL A 130 38.59 35.79 -19.16
CA VAL A 130 37.93 37.10 -19.09
C VAL A 130 38.64 37.91 -17.99
N PRO A 131 39.18 39.11 -18.27
CA PRO A 131 39.79 39.93 -17.23
C PRO A 131 38.75 40.50 -16.26
N GLU A 132 39.01 40.36 -14.98
CA GLU A 132 38.18 40.85 -13.88
C GLU A 132 38.38 42.37 -13.69
N PRO A 133 37.32 43.19 -13.59
CA PRO A 133 37.44 44.64 -13.47
C PRO A 133 37.98 45.06 -12.11
N ALA A 134 38.90 46.04 -12.10
CA ALA A 134 39.50 46.58 -10.89
C ALA A 134 38.44 47.29 -10.00
N PRO A 135 38.47 47.08 -8.66
CA PRO A 135 37.51 47.68 -7.76
C PRO A 135 37.72 49.20 -7.63
N VAL A 136 36.64 49.96 -7.74
CA VAL A 136 36.62 51.40 -7.47
C VAL A 136 36.32 51.60 -5.98
N ALA A 137 37.23 52.27 -5.26
CA ALA A 137 37.03 52.60 -3.86
C ALA A 137 36.00 53.74 -3.71
N VAL A 138 34.87 53.44 -3.08
CA VAL A 138 33.90 54.44 -2.62
C VAL A 138 34.20 54.76 -1.16
N PRO A 139 34.36 56.03 -0.76
CA PRO A 139 34.60 56.36 0.64
C PRO A 139 33.37 56.09 1.51
N GLU A 140 33.60 55.42 2.64
CA GLU A 140 32.60 55.00 3.63
C GLU A 140 32.13 56.21 4.49
N PRO A 141 30.81 56.42 4.66
CA PRO A 141 30.29 57.53 5.46
C PRO A 141 30.45 57.30 6.96
N ALA A 142 30.72 58.37 7.71
CA ALA A 142 30.94 58.33 9.15
C ALA A 142 29.68 57.86 9.94
N PRO A 143 29.84 57.06 11.01
CA PRO A 143 28.72 56.46 11.72
C PRO A 143 27.97 57.47 12.58
N VAL A 144 26.64 57.48 12.45
CA VAL A 144 25.72 58.14 13.39
C VAL A 144 25.28 57.08 14.42
N GLY A 145 25.42 57.40 15.71
CA GLY A 145 25.07 56.49 16.80
C GLY A 145 23.57 56.15 16.82
N VAL A 146 23.25 54.89 16.56
CA VAL A 146 21.91 54.30 16.73
C VAL A 146 21.88 53.66 18.14
N PRO A 147 20.83 53.89 18.96
CA PRO A 147 20.73 53.27 20.28
C PRO A 147 20.56 51.75 20.18
N GLU A 148 21.15 51.05 21.14
CA GLU A 148 21.25 49.60 21.29
C GLU A 148 19.86 48.91 21.29
N PRO A 149 19.60 47.93 20.39
CA PRO A 149 18.37 47.15 20.40
C PRO A 149 18.26 46.29 21.66
N ALA A 150 17.06 46.19 22.24
CA ALA A 150 16.77 45.31 23.36
C ALA A 150 17.14 43.86 23.04
N GLN A 151 17.87 43.21 23.95
CA GLN A 151 18.33 41.82 23.84
C GLN A 151 17.16 40.87 23.55
N GLN A 152 17.24 40.18 22.41
CA GLN A 152 16.38 39.05 22.05
C GLN A 152 16.94 37.79 22.73
N PRO A 153 16.12 36.93 23.35
CA PRO A 153 16.63 35.74 24.04
C PRO A 153 17.30 34.79 23.04
N GLU A 154 18.52 34.33 23.38
CA GLU A 154 19.26 33.33 22.60
C GLU A 154 18.47 32.01 22.58
N PRO A 155 18.27 31.38 21.41
CA PRO A 155 17.63 30.08 21.34
C PRO A 155 18.59 29.02 21.90
N LEU A 156 18.10 28.22 22.85
CA LEU A 156 18.80 27.05 23.35
C LEU A 156 18.99 26.06 22.19
N GLU A 157 20.21 25.90 21.68
CA GLU A 157 20.54 24.85 20.73
C GLU A 157 20.47 23.50 21.47
N ILE A 158 19.39 22.77 21.23
CA ILE A 158 19.29 21.36 21.57
C ILE A 158 20.14 20.63 20.53
N GLU A 159 21.32 20.19 20.93
CA GLU A 159 22.19 19.35 20.11
C GLU A 159 21.56 17.96 20.02
N ILE A 160 20.70 17.79 19.00
CA ILE A 160 20.16 16.47 18.64
C ILE A 160 21.32 15.74 17.97
N GLU A 161 21.93 14.80 18.67
CA GLU A 161 22.88 13.84 18.11
C GLU A 161 22.11 13.03 17.04
N LEU A 162 22.13 13.51 15.80
CA LEU A 162 21.60 12.83 14.64
C LEU A 162 22.54 11.68 14.32
N GLU A 163 22.45 10.59 15.08
CA GLU A 163 22.92 9.31 14.56
C GLU A 163 22.18 9.09 13.24
N PRO A 164 22.86 8.99 12.08
CA PRO A 164 22.20 8.59 10.85
C PRO A 164 21.88 7.11 11.00
N HIS A 165 20.83 6.78 11.76
CA HIS A 165 20.18 5.49 11.63
C HIS A 165 19.77 5.42 10.18
N LEU A 166 20.50 4.61 9.40
CA LEU A 166 20.30 4.38 7.98
C LEU A 166 18.81 4.38 7.70
N ALA A 167 18.30 5.47 7.12
CA ALA A 167 16.90 5.56 6.77
C ALA A 167 16.69 4.53 5.66
N VAL A 168 16.20 3.34 6.02
CA VAL A 168 15.78 2.32 5.08
C VAL A 168 14.61 2.94 4.32
N VAL A 169 14.89 3.53 3.16
CA VAL A 169 13.84 4.09 2.29
C VAL A 169 12.94 2.91 1.91
N PRO A 170 11.66 2.91 2.30
CA PRO A 170 10.77 1.80 1.97
C PRO A 170 10.66 1.70 0.46
N ALA A 171 10.80 0.49 -0.07
CA ALA A 171 10.65 0.21 -1.48
C ALA A 171 9.16 0.22 -1.84
N GLY A 172 8.81 0.90 -2.94
CA GLY A 172 7.46 0.91 -3.48
C GLY A 172 7.20 -0.34 -4.30
N VAL A 173 6.17 -1.10 -3.93
CA VAL A 173 5.68 -2.27 -4.69
C VAL A 173 4.39 -1.86 -5.39
N HIS A 174 4.45 -1.65 -6.70
CA HIS A 174 3.30 -1.35 -7.53
C HIS A 174 2.72 -2.66 -8.09
N ILE A 175 1.47 -2.96 -7.78
CA ILE A 175 0.78 -4.16 -8.23
C ILE A 175 -0.20 -3.76 -9.33
N VAL A 176 -0.20 -4.50 -10.43
CA VAL A 176 -1.15 -4.37 -11.54
C VAL A 176 -1.79 -5.73 -11.80
N LEU A 177 -3.12 -5.76 -11.75
CA LEU A 177 -3.93 -6.95 -11.96
C LEU A 177 -4.96 -6.72 -13.09
N ARG A 178 -5.02 -7.68 -14.01
CA ARG A 178 -5.93 -7.65 -15.17
C ARG A 178 -6.84 -8.89 -15.22
N ASP A 179 -7.82 -8.85 -16.11
CA ASP A 179 -8.75 -9.96 -16.40
C ASP A 179 -9.53 -10.47 -15.19
N VAL A 180 -9.83 -9.59 -14.23
CA VAL A 180 -10.60 -9.93 -13.04
C VAL A 180 -12.08 -10.09 -13.42
N PRO A 181 -12.74 -11.21 -13.07
CA PRO A 181 -14.18 -11.38 -13.30
C PRO A 181 -15.00 -10.60 -12.27
N ALA A 182 -14.84 -9.28 -12.23
CA ALA A 182 -15.45 -8.36 -11.27
C ALA A 182 -16.69 -7.67 -11.84
N ASN A 183 -17.69 -7.46 -10.98
CA ASN A 183 -18.80 -6.53 -11.24
C ASN A 183 -18.40 -5.11 -10.79
N VAL A 184 -19.22 -4.13 -11.16
CA VAL A 184 -19.00 -2.68 -10.88
C VAL A 184 -18.77 -2.38 -9.40
N ASP A 185 -19.37 -3.17 -8.51
CA ASP A 185 -19.33 -2.97 -7.06
C ASP A 185 -18.51 -4.07 -6.34
N ASP A 186 -17.74 -4.85 -7.08
CA ASP A 186 -16.85 -5.85 -6.48
C ASP A 186 -15.56 -5.16 -6.01
N VAL A 187 -15.14 -5.46 -4.78
CA VAL A 187 -13.89 -4.98 -4.20
C VAL A 187 -12.79 -5.99 -4.45
N ILE A 188 -11.65 -5.55 -4.98
CA ILE A 188 -10.48 -6.39 -5.22
C ILE A 188 -9.36 -6.05 -4.24
N LEU A 189 -8.77 -7.08 -3.65
CA LEU A 189 -7.78 -6.96 -2.60
C LEU A 189 -6.57 -7.85 -2.89
N ALA A 190 -5.38 -7.38 -2.57
CA ALA A 190 -4.20 -8.22 -2.36
C ALA A 190 -4.15 -8.62 -0.87
N VAL A 191 -4.12 -9.93 -0.63
CA VAL A 191 -4.16 -10.52 0.72
C VAL A 191 -2.99 -11.48 0.86
N GLY A 192 -2.23 -11.38 1.94
CA GLY A 192 -0.94 -12.07 2.05
C GLY A 192 -0.41 -12.13 3.47
N ALA A 193 0.75 -12.76 3.64
CA ALA A 193 1.28 -13.11 4.95
C ALA A 193 1.72 -11.93 5.82
N MET A 194 1.97 -10.77 5.21
CA MET A 194 2.46 -9.58 5.90
C MET A 194 1.30 -8.69 6.38
N GLU A 195 1.60 -7.82 7.34
CA GLU A 195 0.63 -6.89 7.94
C GLU A 195 0.00 -5.95 6.91
N GLN A 196 0.80 -5.39 6.01
CA GLN A 196 0.32 -4.52 4.92
C GLN A 196 -0.61 -5.25 3.94
N LEU A 197 -0.61 -6.58 3.95
CA LEU A 197 -1.49 -7.44 3.16
C LEU A 197 -2.51 -8.19 4.03
N GLY A 198 -2.67 -7.79 5.29
CA GLY A 198 -3.71 -8.29 6.18
C GLY A 198 -3.45 -9.66 6.81
N ASN A 199 -2.24 -10.22 6.81
CA ASN A 199 -1.95 -11.51 7.45
C ASN A 199 -2.90 -12.66 7.03
N TRP A 200 -3.21 -12.78 5.75
CA TRP A 200 -4.19 -13.71 5.16
C TRP A 200 -5.67 -13.47 5.53
N ASP A 201 -5.99 -12.33 6.15
CA ASP A 201 -7.36 -11.90 6.41
C ASP A 201 -7.90 -11.04 5.24
N PRO A 202 -8.95 -11.50 4.52
CA PRO A 202 -9.61 -10.72 3.48
C PRO A 202 -10.16 -9.37 3.96
N ASP A 203 -10.46 -9.22 5.24
CA ASP A 203 -11.00 -7.98 5.78
C ASP A 203 -9.91 -6.93 6.02
N SER A 204 -8.64 -7.36 6.04
CA SER A 204 -7.46 -6.52 6.32
C SER A 204 -6.51 -6.36 5.12
N GLY A 205 -6.80 -7.02 3.98
CA GLY A 205 -5.95 -6.94 2.78
C GLY A 205 -5.84 -5.55 2.15
N ALA A 206 -4.78 -5.33 1.38
CA ALA A 206 -4.55 -4.11 0.64
C ALA A 206 -5.53 -3.99 -0.53
N MET A 207 -6.21 -2.86 -0.65
CA MET A 207 -7.17 -2.67 -1.73
C MET A 207 -6.51 -2.25 -3.05
N LEU A 208 -7.06 -2.76 -4.16
CA LEU A 208 -6.77 -2.31 -5.50
C LEU A 208 -7.82 -1.31 -6.00
N ASP A 209 -7.36 -0.27 -6.68
CA ASP A 209 -8.14 0.69 -7.44
C ASP A 209 -8.31 0.26 -8.87
N PHE A 210 -9.52 0.37 -9.40
CA PHE A 210 -9.75 0.17 -10.82
C PHE A 210 -9.58 1.47 -11.60
N ASP A 211 -8.81 1.39 -12.69
CA ASP A 211 -8.69 2.41 -13.72
C ASP A 211 -8.80 1.75 -15.10
N ASP A 212 -9.55 2.36 -16.02
CA ASP A 212 -9.82 1.78 -17.34
C ASP A 212 -8.55 1.61 -18.21
N ALA A 213 -7.50 2.40 -17.96
CA ALA A 213 -6.26 2.33 -18.72
C ALA A 213 -5.27 1.29 -18.17
N THR A 214 -5.22 1.12 -16.85
CA THR A 214 -4.20 0.31 -16.16
C THR A 214 -4.72 -0.99 -15.57
N GLY A 215 -6.03 -1.11 -15.36
CA GLY A 215 -6.67 -2.23 -14.67
C GLY A 215 -6.74 -2.00 -13.17
N TRP A 216 -6.67 -3.07 -12.38
CA TRP A 216 -6.69 -3.00 -10.92
C TRP A 216 -5.28 -2.76 -10.39
N THR A 217 -5.06 -1.70 -9.63
CA THR A 217 -3.73 -1.30 -9.16
C THR A 217 -3.67 -0.98 -7.69
N THR A 218 -2.53 -1.24 -7.03
CA THR A 218 -2.26 -0.75 -5.67
C THR A 218 -0.77 -0.52 -5.49
N THR A 219 -0.39 0.35 -4.56
CA THR A 219 1.00 0.60 -4.20
C THR A 219 1.22 0.34 -2.73
N LEU A 220 2.22 -0.48 -2.41
CA LEU A 220 2.59 -0.83 -1.04
C LEU A 220 3.98 -0.29 -0.72
N SER A 221 4.15 0.24 0.48
CA SER A 221 5.47 0.57 1.02
C SER A 221 5.96 -0.61 1.85
N VAL A 222 7.00 -1.29 1.37
CA VAL A 222 7.52 -2.52 1.98
C VAL A 222 9.02 -2.38 2.23
N ALA A 223 9.50 -3.02 3.31
CA ALA A 223 10.93 -3.05 3.60
C ALA A 223 11.70 -3.73 2.45
N PRO A 224 12.81 -3.13 1.97
CA PRO A 224 13.69 -3.74 0.97
C PRO A 224 14.14 -5.16 1.35
N GLY A 225 14.34 -6.03 0.36
CA GLY A 225 14.75 -7.43 0.57
C GLY A 225 13.65 -8.36 1.09
N THR A 226 12.46 -7.84 1.41
CA THR A 226 11.35 -8.65 1.94
C THR A 226 10.78 -9.59 0.87
N SER A 227 10.63 -10.87 1.19
CA SER A 227 9.79 -11.78 0.39
C SER A 227 8.34 -11.65 0.82
N MET A 228 7.44 -11.45 -0.14
CA MET A 228 6.01 -11.42 0.11
C MET A 228 5.30 -12.55 -0.64
N ASP A 229 4.40 -13.21 0.08
CA ASP A 229 3.46 -14.20 -0.44
C ASP A 229 2.05 -13.63 -0.36
N PHE A 230 1.32 -13.67 -1.47
CA PHE A 230 0.00 -13.09 -1.55
C PHE A 230 -0.90 -13.78 -2.58
N LYS A 231 -2.18 -13.50 -2.47
CA LYS A 231 -3.21 -13.81 -3.46
C LYS A 231 -4.17 -12.65 -3.61
N PHE A 232 -4.86 -12.62 -4.73
CA PHE A 232 -5.98 -11.72 -4.93
C PHE A 232 -7.28 -12.32 -4.39
N VAL A 233 -8.06 -11.45 -3.76
CA VAL A 233 -9.40 -11.74 -3.25
C VAL A 233 -10.37 -10.77 -3.86
N LYS A 234 -11.50 -11.31 -4.30
CA LYS A 234 -12.66 -10.55 -4.71
C LYS A 234 -13.72 -10.63 -3.62
N ILE A 235 -14.24 -9.49 -3.19
CA ILE A 235 -15.39 -9.40 -2.31
C ILE A 235 -16.52 -8.80 -3.13
N SER A 236 -17.58 -9.57 -3.37
CA SER A 236 -18.77 -9.03 -4.05
C SER A 236 -19.42 -7.94 -3.19
N SER A 237 -20.19 -7.03 -3.79
CA SER A 237 -21.02 -6.06 -3.05
C SER A 237 -21.94 -6.68 -1.98
N HIS A 238 -22.34 -7.95 -2.15
CA HIS A 238 -23.12 -8.72 -1.17
C HIS A 238 -22.27 -9.40 -0.08
N GLY A 239 -20.97 -9.09 0.02
CA GLY A 239 -20.08 -9.60 1.06
C GLY A 239 -19.57 -11.03 0.86
N THR A 240 -19.74 -11.64 -0.32
CA THR A 240 -19.16 -12.97 -0.62
C THR A 240 -17.69 -12.84 -0.99
N THR A 241 -16.80 -13.55 -0.29
CA THR A 241 -15.37 -13.64 -0.62
C THR A 241 -15.10 -14.76 -1.63
N SER A 242 -14.31 -14.47 -2.65
CA SER A 242 -13.76 -15.43 -3.61
C SER A 242 -12.26 -15.20 -3.79
N TRP A 243 -11.46 -16.24 -3.60
CA TRP A 243 -10.02 -16.21 -3.82
C TRP A 243 -9.70 -16.54 -5.27
N GLU A 244 -8.60 -16.00 -5.79
CA GLU A 244 -8.03 -16.50 -7.04
C GLU A 244 -7.57 -17.97 -6.91
N GLY A 245 -7.57 -18.68 -8.03
CA GLY A 245 -7.07 -20.05 -8.14
C GLY A 245 -5.55 -20.17 -7.97
N GLY A 246 -5.01 -21.35 -8.25
CA GLY A 246 -3.56 -21.58 -8.26
C GLY A 246 -2.84 -21.49 -6.90
N ALA A 247 -1.51 -21.48 -6.96
CA ALA A 247 -0.62 -21.33 -5.80
C ALA A 247 -0.50 -19.85 -5.37
N ASN A 248 0.06 -19.60 -4.19
CA ASN A 248 0.36 -18.23 -3.76
C ASN A 248 1.36 -17.58 -4.73
N ARG A 249 1.13 -16.30 -5.02
CA ARG A 249 2.09 -15.48 -5.75
C ARG A 249 3.20 -15.08 -4.80
N LYS A 250 4.43 -15.09 -5.30
CA LYS A 250 5.61 -14.73 -4.54
C LYS A 250 6.42 -13.69 -5.29
N ILE A 251 6.76 -12.59 -4.62
CA ILE A 251 7.74 -11.62 -5.12
C ILE A 251 8.76 -11.31 -4.03
N VAL A 252 9.94 -10.86 -4.45
CA VAL A 252 11.01 -10.40 -3.56
C VAL A 252 11.24 -8.92 -3.86
N VAL A 253 11.08 -8.08 -2.84
CA VAL A 253 11.27 -6.64 -2.94
C VAL A 253 12.76 -6.35 -3.12
N PRO A 254 13.17 -5.52 -4.09
CA PRO A 254 14.57 -5.20 -4.30
C PRO A 254 15.18 -4.48 -3.08
N GLU A 255 16.50 -4.58 -2.92
CA GLU A 255 17.26 -3.90 -1.85
C GLU A 255 17.24 -2.37 -1.96
N SER A 256 16.85 -1.83 -3.13
CA SER A 256 16.57 -0.40 -3.33
C SER A 256 15.65 -0.17 -4.53
N GLY A 257 14.95 0.97 -4.52
CA GLY A 257 14.06 1.38 -5.60
C GLY A 257 12.65 0.78 -5.52
N ASN A 258 11.92 0.86 -6.63
CA ASN A 258 10.54 0.37 -6.74
C ASN A 258 10.48 -0.85 -7.65
N ILE A 259 9.50 -1.72 -7.42
CA ILE A 259 9.20 -2.88 -8.27
C ILE A 259 7.75 -2.83 -8.72
N THR A 260 7.50 -3.23 -9.97
CA THR A 260 6.15 -3.44 -10.50
C THR A 260 5.90 -4.93 -10.69
N PHE A 261 4.82 -5.44 -10.08
CA PHE A 261 4.26 -6.74 -10.37
C PHE A 261 3.09 -6.58 -11.34
N GLU A 262 3.12 -7.29 -12.46
CA GLU A 262 1.97 -7.38 -13.38
C GLU A 262 1.46 -8.81 -13.48
N GLY A 263 0.14 -8.99 -13.42
CA GLY A 263 -0.48 -10.30 -13.58
C GLY A 263 -1.95 -10.25 -13.99
N SER A 264 -2.50 -11.41 -14.31
CA SER A 264 -3.93 -11.61 -14.54
C SER A 264 -4.54 -12.53 -13.50
N TRP A 265 -5.85 -12.41 -13.26
CA TRP A 265 -6.58 -13.23 -12.29
C TRP A 265 -6.43 -14.73 -12.57
N GLN A 266 -6.00 -15.51 -11.57
CA GLN A 266 -5.93 -16.97 -11.69
C GLN A 266 -7.30 -17.60 -11.42
N ARG A 267 -7.75 -18.46 -12.33
CA ARG A 267 -9.02 -19.19 -12.22
C ARG A 267 -8.84 -20.53 -11.52
#